data_AF-A0A7J3TBR9-F1
#
_entry.id   AF-A0A7J3TBR9-F1
#
_cell.length_a   1.000
_cell.length_b   1.000
_cell.length_c   1.000
_cell.angle_alpha   90.00
_cell.angle_beta   90.00
_cell.angle_gamma   90.00
#
_symmetry.space_group_name_H-M   'P 1'
#
loop_
_entity.id
_entity.type
_entity.pdbx_description
1 polymer ?
#
loop_
_entity_poly.entity_id
_entity_poly.type
_entity_poly.pdbx_seq_one_letter_code
_entity_poly.pdbx_strand_id
1 'polypeptide(L)'
;MNSKLEEEVAQLRCNNKSVKYISRKLSLGRDDIERIITQWIIDTDHFIEKAASGHKVQRNPEAIAVLDAIKSTANIVPLHGEVLDYVSLHRSDHHDRLMDCIRFRILRSMKGTV
;
A
#
# COMPACT_ATOMS: atom_id res chain seq x y z
N MET A 1 -15.62 5.15 7.43
CA MET A 1 -14.97 3.88 7.85
C MET A 1 -14.34 4.11 9.22
N ASN A 2 -14.33 3.13 10.13
CA ASN A 2 -13.65 3.30 11.42
C ASN A 2 -12.14 3.37 11.20
N SER A 3 -11.52 4.55 11.40
CA SER A 3 -10.10 4.81 11.09
C SER A 3 -9.15 3.85 11.80
N LYS A 4 -9.49 3.45 13.04
CA LYS A 4 -8.70 2.51 13.83
C LYS A 4 -8.67 1.12 13.20
N LEU A 5 -9.80 0.66 12.66
CA LEU A 5 -9.90 -0.65 12.03
C LEU A 5 -9.08 -0.72 10.74
N GLU A 6 -9.16 0.34 9.93
CA GLU A 6 -8.40 0.51 8.70
C GLU A 6 -6.89 0.47 8.98
N GLU A 7 -6.43 1.17 10.03
CA GLU A 7 -5.05 1.15 10.50
C GLU A 7 -4.58 -0.24 10.93
N GLU A 8 -5.40 -1.00 11.67
CA GLU A 8 -5.07 -2.35 12.10
C GLU A 8 -4.94 -3.32 10.92
N VAL A 9 -5.86 -3.24 9.94
CA VAL A 9 -5.77 -4.02 8.70
C VAL A 9 -4.50 -3.65 7.94
N ALA A 10 -4.20 -2.36 7.79
CA ALA A 10 -3.02 -1.89 7.08
C ALA A 10 -1.72 -2.35 7.75
N GLN A 11 -1.63 -2.25 9.07
CA GLN A 11 -0.46 -2.71 9.84
C GLN A 11 -0.20 -4.21 9.61
N LEU A 12 -1.25 -5.02 9.53
CA LEU A 12 -1.13 -6.44 9.24
C LEU A 12 -0.75 -6.70 7.78
N ARG A 13 -1.29 -5.95 6.80
CA ARG A 13 -0.87 -6.05 5.38
C ARG A 13 0.60 -5.67 5.20
N CYS A 14 1.06 -4.58 5.81
CA CYS A 14 2.48 -4.18 5.85
C CYS A 14 3.39 -5.24 6.49
N ASN A 15 2.85 -6.05 7.40
CA ASN A 15 3.54 -7.20 7.99
C ASN A 15 3.33 -8.51 7.18
N ASN A 16 2.99 -8.39 5.89
CA ASN A 16 2.80 -9.49 4.94
C ASN A 16 1.75 -10.53 5.40
N LYS A 17 0.71 -10.10 6.13
CA LYS A 17 -0.37 -11.01 6.56
C LYS A 17 -1.47 -11.11 5.51
N SER A 18 -1.98 -12.32 5.30
CA SER A 18 -3.07 -12.59 4.36
C SER A 18 -4.43 -12.13 4.90
N VAL A 19 -5.40 -11.90 4.02
CA VAL A 19 -6.80 -11.58 4.40
C VAL A 19 -7.37 -12.64 5.34
N LYS A 20 -7.10 -13.93 5.08
CA LYS A 20 -7.50 -15.03 5.96
C LYS A 20 -6.92 -14.91 7.37
N TYR A 21 -5.67 -14.48 7.52
CA TYR A 21 -5.07 -14.25 8.83
C TYR A 21 -5.72 -13.05 9.54
N ILE A 22 -5.88 -11.93 8.83
CA ILE A 22 -6.46 -10.68 9.36
C ILE A 22 -7.90 -10.91 9.82
N SER A 23 -8.71 -11.60 9.02
CA SER A 23 -10.09 -11.98 9.34
C SER A 23 -10.17 -12.72 10.67
N ARG A 24 -9.29 -13.70 10.89
CA ARG A 24 -9.23 -14.44 12.17
C ARG A 24 -8.72 -13.59 13.32
N LYS A 25 -7.73 -12.72 13.07
CA LYS A 25 -7.07 -11.92 14.12
C LYS A 25 -7.96 -10.79 14.64
N LEU A 26 -8.74 -10.17 13.77
CA LEU A 26 -9.60 -9.02 14.07
C LEU A 26 -11.09 -9.40 14.19
N SER A 27 -11.43 -10.68 14.05
CA SER A 27 -12.82 -11.17 14.03
C SER A 27 -13.69 -10.45 12.99
N LEU A 28 -13.11 -10.18 11.81
CA LEU A 28 -13.77 -9.50 10.69
C LEU A 28 -14.16 -10.49 9.59
N GLY A 29 -15.23 -10.17 8.85
CA GLY A 29 -15.56 -10.80 7.58
C GLY A 29 -14.42 -10.60 6.57
N ARG A 30 -14.20 -11.59 5.70
CA ARG A 30 -13.21 -11.44 4.62
C ARG A 30 -13.62 -10.32 3.66
N ASP A 31 -14.90 -10.28 3.32
CA ASP A 31 -15.50 -9.29 2.42
C ASP A 31 -15.31 -7.86 2.94
N ASP A 32 -15.34 -7.66 4.26
CA ASP A 32 -15.09 -6.34 4.86
C ASP A 32 -13.63 -5.90 4.67
N ILE A 33 -12.69 -6.84 4.83
CA ILE A 33 -11.26 -6.57 4.60
C ILE A 33 -10.99 -6.32 3.11
N GLU A 34 -11.60 -7.11 2.23
CA GLU A 34 -11.48 -6.93 0.78
C GLU A 34 -12.08 -5.60 0.33
N ARG A 35 -13.19 -5.16 0.94
CA ARG A 35 -13.77 -3.84 0.69
C ARG A 35 -12.81 -2.71 1.11
N ILE A 36 -12.15 -2.83 2.26
CA ILE A 36 -11.14 -1.86 2.71
C ILE A 36 -9.99 -1.77 1.69
N ILE A 37 -9.43 -2.92 1.30
CA ILE A 37 -8.31 -2.98 0.33
C ILE A 37 -8.74 -2.42 -1.04
N THR A 38 -9.94 -2.78 -1.50
CA THR A 38 -10.50 -2.28 -2.75
C THR A 38 -10.64 -0.77 -2.72
N GLN A 39 -11.09 -0.20 -1.60
CA GLN A 39 -11.17 1.24 -1.44
C GLN A 39 -9.78 1.89 -1.52
N TRP A 40 -8.74 1.28 -0.92
CA TRP A 40 -7.37 1.79 -1.04
C TRP A 40 -6.86 1.79 -2.48
N ILE A 41 -7.19 0.75 -3.25
CA ILE A 41 -6.87 0.68 -4.67
C ILE A 41 -7.53 1.86 -5.38
N ILE A 42 -8.85 2.00 -5.27
CA ILE A 42 -9.62 3.07 -5.93
C ILE A 42 -9.07 4.46 -5.58
N ASP A 43 -8.82 4.72 -4.30
CA ASP A 43 -8.40 6.03 -3.83
C ASP A 43 -6.96 6.40 -4.24
N THR A 44 -6.12 5.42 -4.60
CA THR A 44 -4.71 5.66 -4.93
C THR A 44 -4.34 5.41 -6.38
N ASP A 45 -5.22 4.76 -7.15
CA ASP A 45 -4.94 4.30 -8.52
C ASP A 45 -4.48 5.44 -9.43
N HIS A 46 -5.24 6.54 -9.46
CA HIS A 46 -4.92 7.69 -10.31
C HIS A 46 -3.53 8.29 -9.98
N PHE A 47 -3.19 8.36 -8.69
CA PHE A 47 -1.89 8.87 -8.26
C PHE A 47 -0.76 7.92 -8.65
N ILE A 48 -0.95 6.62 -8.44
CA ILE A 48 0.02 5.58 -8.79
C ILE A 48 0.28 5.59 -10.29
N GLU A 49 -0.77 5.62 -11.11
CA GLU A 49 -0.63 5.67 -12.57
C GLU A 49 0.10 6.94 -13.02
N LYS A 50 -0.23 8.10 -12.44
CA LYS A 50 0.47 9.35 -12.75
C LYS A 50 1.93 9.32 -12.35
N ALA A 51 2.26 8.77 -11.18
CA ALA A 51 3.64 8.68 -10.70
C ALA A 51 4.47 7.68 -11.51
N ALA A 52 3.89 6.56 -11.91
CA ALA A 52 4.56 5.53 -12.73
C ALA A 52 4.61 5.88 -14.22
N SER A 53 3.74 6.77 -14.70
CA SER A 53 3.68 7.17 -16.11
C SER A 53 4.99 7.80 -16.58
N GLY A 54 5.64 7.18 -17.56
CA GLY A 54 6.92 7.63 -18.10
C GLY A 54 8.12 7.33 -17.22
N HIS A 55 7.92 6.69 -16.06
CA HIS A 55 9.02 6.22 -15.22
C HIS A 55 9.70 5.02 -15.86
N LYS A 56 11.02 5.11 -16.05
CA LYS A 56 11.84 3.99 -16.50
C LYS A 56 12.41 3.29 -15.26
N VAL A 57 11.89 2.09 -15.00
CA VAL A 57 12.36 1.23 -13.90
C VAL A 57 13.87 1.07 -13.96
N GLN A 58 14.56 1.43 -12.88
CA GLN A 58 16.02 1.35 -12.81
C GLN A 58 16.48 -0.04 -12.38
N ARG A 59 15.74 -0.67 -11.47
CA ARG A 59 15.97 -2.04 -11.00
C ARG A 59 14.68 -2.70 -10.57
N ASN A 60 14.71 -4.04 -10.43
CA ASN A 60 13.67 -4.75 -9.70
C ASN A 60 14.02 -4.76 -8.20
N PRO A 61 13.33 -3.96 -7.36
CA PRO A 61 13.73 -3.80 -5.96
C PRO A 61 13.25 -4.98 -5.12
N GLU A 62 14.08 -5.42 -4.18
CA GLU A 62 13.69 -6.43 -3.21
C GLU A 62 12.62 -5.88 -2.24
N ALA A 63 11.66 -6.72 -1.86
CA ALA A 63 10.55 -6.32 -0.98
C ALA A 63 11.02 -5.74 0.37
N ILE A 64 12.16 -6.21 0.90
CA ILE A 64 12.74 -5.69 2.15
C ILE A 64 13.22 -4.24 1.96
N ALA A 65 13.94 -3.95 0.86
CA ALA A 65 14.42 -2.61 0.56
C ALA A 65 13.26 -1.61 0.39
N VAL A 66 12.17 -2.03 -0.26
CA VAL A 66 10.95 -1.22 -0.41
C VAL A 66 10.30 -0.96 0.95
N LEU A 67 10.18 -1.98 1.81
CA LEU A 67 9.63 -1.82 3.15
C LEU A 67 10.47 -0.87 4.02
N ASP A 68 11.79 -0.96 3.93
CA ASP A 68 12.69 -0.09 4.68
C ASP A 68 12.59 1.36 4.18
N ALA A 69 12.49 1.58 2.87
CA ALA A 69 12.23 2.89 2.29
C ALA A 69 10.89 3.49 2.75
N ILE A 70 9.83 2.67 2.84
CA ILE A 70 8.52 3.11 3.35
C ILE A 70 8.58 3.49 4.83
N LYS A 71 9.37 2.76 5.63
CA LYS A 71 9.49 2.97 7.08
C LYS A 71 10.42 4.13 7.44
N SER A 72 11.42 4.40 6.62
CA SER A 72 12.42 5.45 6.88
C SER A 72 11.86 6.86 6.70
N THR A 73 10.74 7.00 5.99
CA THR A 73 10.06 8.29 5.81
C THR A 73 8.68 8.32 6.46
N ALA A 74 8.35 9.44 7.10
CA ALA A 74 6.99 9.71 7.57
C ALA A 74 6.02 10.02 6.41
N ASN A 75 6.55 10.50 5.27
CA ASN A 75 5.79 10.84 4.08
C ASN A 75 6.41 10.17 2.84
N ILE A 76 5.67 9.26 2.21
CA ILE A 76 6.15 8.53 1.04
C ILE A 76 5.87 9.24 -0.29
N VAL A 77 5.14 10.37 -0.25
CA VAL A 77 4.79 11.17 -1.43
C VAL A 77 5.71 12.40 -1.48
N PRO A 78 6.35 12.70 -2.64
CA PRO A 78 6.29 11.96 -3.92
C PRO A 78 7.02 10.61 -3.86
N LEU A 79 6.54 9.62 -4.62
CA LEU A 79 7.19 8.32 -4.76
C LEU A 79 8.54 8.49 -5.46
N HIS A 80 9.57 7.82 -4.96
CA HIS A 80 10.92 7.86 -5.51
C HIS A 80 11.66 6.55 -5.21
N GLY A 81 12.81 6.37 -5.85
CA GLY A 81 13.71 5.24 -5.61
C GLY A 81 13.04 3.88 -5.77
N GLU A 82 13.31 3.00 -4.81
CA GLU A 82 12.83 1.62 -4.76
C GLU A 82 11.31 1.53 -4.72
N VAL A 83 10.64 2.48 -4.04
CA VAL A 83 9.18 2.50 -3.96
C VAL A 83 8.57 2.78 -5.33
N LEU A 84 9.12 3.74 -6.07
CA LEU A 84 8.62 4.07 -7.41
C LEU A 84 8.91 2.95 -8.41
N ASP A 85 10.09 2.33 -8.35
CA ASP A 85 10.43 1.15 -9.16
C ASP A 85 9.48 -0.01 -8.87
N TYR A 86 9.21 -0.30 -7.59
CA TYR A 86 8.30 -1.38 -7.18
C TYR A 86 6.88 -1.12 -7.67
N VAL A 87 6.33 0.07 -7.43
CA VAL A 87 4.99 0.46 -7.88
C VAL A 87 4.89 0.36 -9.40
N SER A 88 5.91 0.78 -10.13
CA SER A 88 5.92 0.71 -11.60
C SER A 88 5.84 -0.73 -12.12
N LEU A 89 6.44 -1.69 -11.41
CA LEU A 89 6.39 -3.12 -11.76
C LEU A 89 5.12 -3.84 -11.29
N HIS A 90 4.56 -3.43 -10.14
CA HIS A 90 3.53 -4.20 -9.42
C HIS A 90 2.17 -3.51 -9.31
N ARG A 91 1.98 -2.30 -9.85
CA ARG A 91 0.73 -1.53 -9.69
C ARG A 91 -0.55 -2.26 -10.11
N SER A 92 -0.46 -3.13 -11.11
CA SER A 92 -1.58 -3.94 -11.60
C SER A 92 -1.84 -5.21 -10.78
N ASP A 93 -1.00 -5.54 -9.81
CA ASP A 93 -1.22 -6.66 -8.88
C ASP A 93 -2.07 -6.21 -7.69
N HIS A 94 -3.34 -6.62 -7.69
CA HIS A 94 -4.29 -6.34 -6.62
C HIS A 94 -4.23 -7.33 -5.45
N HIS A 95 -3.39 -8.36 -5.53
CA HIS A 95 -3.17 -9.33 -4.44
C HIS A 95 -1.87 -9.09 -3.67
N ASP A 96 -1.01 -8.23 -4.20
CA ASP A 96 0.25 -7.84 -3.60
C ASP A 96 0.06 -7.08 -2.27
N ARG A 97 0.57 -7.68 -1.19
CA ARG A 97 0.50 -7.15 0.18
C ARG A 97 1.36 -5.91 0.39
N LEU A 98 2.50 -5.85 -0.30
CA LEU A 98 3.39 -4.70 -0.23
C LEU A 98 2.75 -3.53 -0.99
N MET A 99 2.11 -3.78 -2.13
CA MET A 99 1.30 -2.76 -2.79
C MET A 99 0.18 -2.23 -1.89
N ASP A 100 -0.53 -3.09 -1.15
CA ASP A 100 -1.54 -2.60 -0.19
C ASP A 100 -0.94 -1.72 0.91
N CYS A 101 0.24 -2.09 1.42
CA CYS A 101 0.97 -1.26 2.37
C CYS A 101 1.33 0.11 1.77
N ILE A 102 1.81 0.12 0.53
CA ILE A 102 2.14 1.36 -0.21
C ILE A 102 0.90 2.23 -0.38
N ARG A 103 -0.22 1.66 -0.87
CA ARG A 103 -1.48 2.38 -1.08
C ARG A 103 -1.97 3.03 0.22
N PHE A 104 -1.97 2.28 1.31
CA PHE A 104 -2.33 2.83 2.61
C PHE A 104 -1.40 3.99 3.05
N ARG A 105 -0.09 3.86 2.83
CA ARG A 105 0.87 4.91 3.14
C ARG A 105 0.68 6.16 2.28
N ILE A 106 0.33 6.00 1.00
CA ILE A 106 -0.03 7.10 0.10
C ILE A 106 -1.27 7.83 0.66
N LEU A 107 -2.31 7.09 1.05
CA LEU A 107 -3.51 7.68 1.63
C LEU A 107 -3.21 8.47 2.90
N ARG A 108 -2.36 7.95 3.78
CA ARG A 108 -1.93 8.68 4.97
C ARG A 108 -1.17 9.95 4.63
N SER A 109 -0.26 9.88 3.67
CA SER A 109 0.49 11.04 3.18
C SER A 109 -0.45 12.12 2.64
N MET A 110 -1.45 11.75 1.82
CA MET A 110 -2.43 12.67 1.24
C MET A 110 -3.37 13.28 2.29
N LYS A 111 -3.81 12.50 3.29
CA LYS A 111 -4.69 12.97 4.36
C LYS A 111 -3.97 13.90 5.36
N GLY A 112 -2.65 13.75 5.52
CA GLY A 112 -1.83 14.60 6.38
C GLY A 112 -1.33 15.89 5.73
N THR A 113 -1.75 16.20 4.50
CA THR A 113 -1.37 17.43 3.76
C THR A 113 -2.43 18.53 3.83
N VAL A 114 -3.21 18.58 4.91
CA VAL A 114 -4.14 19.68 5.25
C VAL A 114 -3.84 20.19 6.64
#